data_AF-A0A132H023-F1
#
_entry.id   AF-A0A132H023-F1
#
_cell.length_a   1.000
_cell.length_b   1.000
_cell.length_c   1.000
_cell.angle_alpha   90.00
_cell.angle_beta   90.00
_cell.angle_gamma   90.00
#
_symmetry.space_group_name_H-M   'P 1'
#
loop_
_entity.id
_entity.type
_entity.pdbx_description
1 polymer ?
#
loop_
_entity_poly.entity_id
_entity_poly.type
_entity_poly.pdbx_seq_one_letter_code
_entity_poly.pdbx_strand_id
1 'polypeptide(L)'
;MAEKNKGGRPRVATIDKKKYKLPPVRLGTKNYVMVKNQAKQAGLSLTEYQRQKLLQGYVVERISPEQMELYRQLAGIGNNQNQLAHQANTFGYSKDAALYHENALQVNNLIKKILYDGKDN
;
A
#
# COMPACT_ATOMS: atom_id res chain seq x y z
N MET A 1 -17.73 47.36 -19.11
CA MET A 1 -17.87 46.69 -20.43
C MET A 1 -18.18 45.23 -20.15
N ALA A 2 -19.36 44.75 -20.53
CA ALA A 2 -19.85 43.43 -20.16
C ALA A 2 -19.08 42.32 -20.91
N GLU A 3 -18.46 41.39 -20.18
CA GLU A 3 -17.87 40.20 -20.78
C GLU A 3 -18.97 39.31 -21.36
N LYS A 4 -18.89 39.08 -22.68
CA LYS A 4 -19.78 38.18 -23.40
C LYS A 4 -19.49 36.73 -22.99
N ASN A 5 -20.38 36.13 -22.20
CA ASN A 5 -20.44 34.68 -22.04
C ASN A 5 -20.79 34.04 -23.38
N LYS A 6 -19.80 33.49 -24.08
CA LYS A 6 -20.00 32.69 -25.29
C LYS A 6 -20.68 31.38 -24.89
N GLY A 7 -22.00 31.33 -25.03
CA GLY A 7 -22.80 30.13 -24.81
C GLY A 7 -22.24 28.95 -25.59
N GLY A 8 -21.69 27.98 -24.86
CA GLY A 8 -21.07 26.77 -25.37
C GLY A 8 -20.73 25.82 -24.24
N ARG A 9 -20.43 24.55 -24.56
CA ARG A 9 -20.02 23.56 -23.56
C ARG A 9 -18.79 24.10 -22.81
N PRO A 10 -18.81 24.15 -21.46
CA PRO A 10 -17.67 24.57 -20.67
C PRO A 10 -16.40 23.82 -21.09
N ARG A 11 -15.29 24.54 -21.21
CA ARG A 11 -14.01 23.96 -21.57
C ARG A 11 -13.55 23.07 -20.42
N VAL A 12 -13.30 21.79 -20.70
CA VAL A 12 -12.70 20.86 -19.73
C VAL A 12 -11.35 21.44 -19.29
N ALA A 13 -11.09 21.43 -17.97
CA ALA A 13 -9.84 21.92 -17.41
C ALA A 13 -8.65 21.14 -17.97
N THR A 14 -7.48 21.76 -18.06
CA THR A 14 -6.29 21.11 -18.62
C THR A 14 -5.89 19.86 -17.84
N ILE A 15 -6.15 19.82 -16.54
CA ILE A 15 -5.86 18.70 -15.64
C ILE A 15 -6.77 17.49 -15.94
N ASP A 16 -8.04 17.73 -16.25
CA ASP A 16 -9.02 16.66 -16.52
C ASP A 16 -8.95 16.11 -17.96
N LYS A 17 -8.16 16.75 -18.83
CA LYS A 17 -7.97 16.29 -20.21
C LYS A 17 -7.07 15.05 -20.22
N LYS A 18 -7.62 13.94 -20.70
CA LYS A 18 -6.91 12.68 -20.98
C LYS A 18 -5.96 12.79 -22.18
N LYS A 19 -4.94 13.66 -22.10
CA LYS A 19 -3.99 13.97 -23.20
C LYS A 19 -2.91 12.91 -23.37
N TYR A 20 -2.43 12.35 -22.27
CA TYR A 20 -1.31 11.42 -22.25
C TYR A 20 -1.79 9.98 -22.43
N LYS A 21 -1.01 9.18 -23.15
CA LYS A 21 -1.26 7.74 -23.36
C LYS A 21 -0.07 6.96 -22.80
N LEU A 22 -0.37 5.91 -22.04
CA LEU A 22 0.63 4.93 -21.66
C LEU A 22 0.98 4.03 -22.85
N PRO A 23 2.16 3.40 -22.86
CA PRO A 23 2.48 2.38 -23.85
C PRO A 23 1.42 1.27 -23.90
N PRO A 24 1.17 0.68 -25.08
CA PRO A 24 0.18 -0.38 -25.21
C PRO A 24 0.62 -1.63 -24.45
N VAL A 25 -0.26 -2.16 -23.60
CA VAL A 25 -0.06 -3.43 -22.91
C VAL A 25 -0.39 -4.58 -23.86
N ARG A 26 0.62 -5.34 -24.28
CA ARG A 26 0.43 -6.54 -25.12
C ARG A 26 0.14 -7.75 -24.22
N LEU A 27 -0.95 -8.45 -24.49
CA LEU A 27 -1.39 -9.62 -23.72
C LEU A 27 -1.43 -10.85 -24.62
N GLY A 28 -1.07 -12.01 -24.07
CA GLY A 28 -1.38 -13.29 -24.69
C GLY A 28 -2.89 -13.57 -24.71
N THR A 29 -3.33 -14.50 -25.56
CA THR A 29 -4.76 -14.79 -25.82
C THR A 29 -5.55 -15.05 -24.54
N LYS A 30 -5.04 -15.87 -23.62
CA LYS A 30 -5.70 -16.20 -22.35
C LYS A 30 -5.97 -14.95 -21.51
N ASN A 31 -4.95 -14.11 -21.34
CA ASN A 31 -5.04 -12.90 -20.52
C ASN A 31 -5.95 -11.86 -21.17
N TYR A 32 -5.90 -11.73 -22.50
CA TYR A 32 -6.80 -10.86 -23.24
C TYR A 32 -8.27 -11.24 -23.05
N VAL A 33 -8.60 -12.54 -23.21
CA VAL A 33 -9.97 -13.03 -23.02
C VAL A 33 -10.45 -12.82 -21.59
N MET A 34 -9.58 -13.07 -20.61
CA MET A 34 -9.89 -12.81 -19.19
C MET A 34 -10.23 -11.34 -18.94
N VAL A 35 -9.38 -10.42 -19.37
CA VAL A 35 -9.61 -8.97 -19.20
C VAL A 35 -10.87 -8.51 -19.94
N LYS A 36 -11.11 -9.04 -21.14
CA LYS A 36 -12.33 -8.76 -21.92
C LYS A 36 -13.60 -9.21 -21.21
N ASN A 37 -13.59 -10.40 -20.62
CA ASN A 37 -14.74 -10.90 -19.86
C ASN A 37 -14.99 -10.07 -18.60
N GLN A 38 -13.93 -9.67 -17.89
CA GLN A 38 -14.04 -8.80 -16.71
C GLN A 38 -14.61 -7.43 -17.07
N ALA A 39 -14.13 -6.81 -18.16
CA ALA A 39 -14.67 -5.53 -18.63
C ALA A 39 -16.16 -5.64 -19.00
N LYS A 40 -16.55 -6.73 -19.68
CA LYS A 40 -17.95 -7.02 -20.01
C LYS A 40 -18.80 -7.18 -18.76
N GLN A 41 -18.34 -7.93 -17.77
CA GLN A 41 -19.05 -8.12 -16.49
C GLN A 41 -19.22 -6.80 -15.73
N ALA A 42 -18.23 -5.91 -15.79
CA ALA A 42 -18.30 -4.58 -15.20
C ALA A 42 -19.15 -3.57 -15.99
N GLY A 43 -19.63 -3.92 -17.20
CA GLY A 43 -20.36 -3.00 -18.07
C GLY A 43 -19.49 -1.86 -18.61
N LEU A 44 -18.17 -2.03 -18.66
CA LEU A 44 -17.21 -1.01 -19.06
C LEU A 44 -16.58 -1.32 -20.42
N SER A 45 -16.14 -0.29 -21.13
CA SER A 45 -15.23 -0.48 -22.25
C SER A 45 -13.89 -1.01 -21.75
N LEU A 46 -13.16 -1.75 -22.60
CA LEU A 46 -11.82 -2.26 -22.26
C LEU A 46 -10.88 -1.14 -21.77
N THR A 47 -10.92 0.02 -22.43
CA THR A 47 -10.10 1.19 -22.06
C THR A 47 -10.50 1.74 -20.69
N GLU A 48 -11.79 1.83 -20.40
CA GLU A 48 -12.27 2.34 -19.12
C GLU A 48 -11.99 1.37 -17.98
N TYR A 49 -12.18 0.08 -18.23
CA TYR A 49 -11.83 -0.98 -17.29
C TYR A 49 -10.33 -0.95 -16.95
N GLN A 50 -9.46 -0.85 -17.96
CA GLN A 50 -8.01 -0.72 -17.77
C GLN A 50 -7.68 0.56 -16.99
N ARG A 51 -8.30 1.68 -17.32
CA ARG A 51 -8.07 2.95 -16.63
C ARG A 51 -8.42 2.87 -15.15
N GLN A 52 -9.58 2.30 -14.81
CA GLN A 52 -9.98 2.12 -13.42
C GLN A 52 -9.03 1.17 -12.69
N LYS A 53 -8.68 0.03 -13.30
CA LYS A 53 -7.71 -0.92 -12.72
C LYS A 53 -6.31 -0.33 -12.54
N LEU A 54 -5.86 0.55 -13.43
CA LEU A 54 -4.57 1.24 -13.31
C LEU A 54 -4.58 2.31 -12.22
N LEU A 55 -5.69 3.03 -12.04
CA LEU A 55 -5.81 4.09 -11.03
C LEU A 55 -6.16 3.57 -9.64
N GLN A 56 -6.85 2.43 -9.55
CA GLN A 56 -7.28 1.80 -8.30
C GLN A 56 -6.43 0.59 -7.92
N GLY A 57 -5.58 0.11 -8.83
CA GLY A 57 -4.69 -1.01 -8.55
C GLY A 57 -3.59 -0.56 -7.60
N TYR A 58 -3.33 -1.37 -6.57
CA TYR A 58 -2.15 -1.20 -5.72
C TYR A 58 -0.98 -1.92 -6.39
N VAL A 59 0.08 -1.19 -6.69
CA VAL A 59 1.40 -1.80 -6.92
C VAL A 59 1.99 -1.97 -5.53
N VAL A 60 2.30 -3.20 -5.13
CA VAL A 60 3.09 -3.42 -3.92
C VAL A 60 4.46 -2.83 -4.20
N GLU A 61 4.72 -1.67 -3.60
CA GLU A 61 6.03 -1.04 -3.68
C GLU A 61 7.06 -2.03 -3.13
N ARG A 62 8.22 -2.10 -3.79
CA ARG A 62 9.30 -2.97 -3.32
C ARG A 62 9.73 -2.43 -1.95
N ILE A 63 9.74 -3.28 -0.93
CA ILE A 63 10.18 -2.91 0.43
C ILE A 63 11.48 -2.13 0.32
N SER A 64 11.46 -0.86 0.75
CA SER A 64 12.64 -0.01 0.68
C SER A 64 13.74 -0.57 1.60
N PRO A 65 15.03 -0.26 1.36
CA PRO A 65 16.10 -0.67 2.26
C PRO A 65 15.85 -0.25 3.71
N GLU A 66 15.23 0.91 3.92
CA GLU A 66 14.86 1.44 5.24
C GLU A 66 13.74 0.62 5.89
N GLN A 67 12.68 0.28 5.13
CA GLN A 67 11.61 -0.60 5.61
C GLN A 67 12.15 -2.00 5.93
N MET A 68 13.07 -2.52 5.12
CA MET A 68 13.72 -3.81 5.35
C MET A 68 14.50 -3.83 6.68
N GLU A 69 15.12 -2.71 7.05
CA GLU A 69 15.82 -2.57 8.33
C GLU A 69 14.85 -2.59 9.50
N LEU A 70 13.69 -1.92 9.38
CA LEU A 70 12.62 -2.00 10.38
C LEU A 70 12.10 -3.43 10.56
N TYR A 71 11.92 -4.18 9.47
CA TYR A 71 11.53 -5.59 9.54
C TYR A 71 12.58 -6.46 10.24
N ARG A 72 13.88 -6.21 9.99
CA ARG A 72 14.97 -6.92 10.69
C ARG A 72 14.98 -6.62 12.18
N GLN A 73 14.78 -5.36 12.57
CA GLN A 73 14.70 -4.96 13.98
C GLN A 73 13.51 -5.62 14.68
N LEU A 74 12.34 -5.67 14.01
CA LEU A 74 11.16 -6.35 14.54
C LEU A 74 11.40 -7.86 14.74
N ALA A 75 12.05 -8.51 13.77
CA ALA A 75 12.43 -9.92 13.90
C ALA A 75 13.41 -10.16 15.06
N GLY A 76 14.36 -9.24 15.28
CA GLY A 76 15.29 -9.27 16.42
C GLY A 76 14.57 -9.23 17.77
N ILE A 77 13.53 -8.39 17.91
CA ILE A 77 12.76 -8.29 19.15
C ILE A 77 11.88 -9.54 19.37
N GLY A 78 11.37 -10.16 18.30
CA GLY A 78 10.68 -11.46 18.41
C GLY A 78 11.57 -12.53 19.06
N ASN A 79 12.87 -12.54 18.75
CA ASN A 79 13.83 -13.43 19.41
C ASN A 79 13.99 -13.09 20.90
N ASN A 80 14.07 -11.80 21.24
CA ASN A 80 14.15 -11.36 22.64
C ASN A 80 12.89 -11.78 23.42
N GLN A 81 11.70 -11.65 22.83
CA GLN A 81 10.45 -12.11 23.44
C GLN A 81 10.44 -13.63 23.66
N ASN A 82 10.90 -14.41 22.69
CA ASN A 82 11.00 -15.87 22.84
C ASN A 82 11.97 -16.27 23.96
N GLN A 83 13.12 -15.60 24.06
CA GLN A 83 14.10 -15.85 25.12
C GLN A 83 13.52 -15.53 26.49
N LEU A 84 12.84 -14.39 26.62
CA LEU A 84 12.14 -14.03 27.83
C LEU A 84 11.08 -15.08 28.18
N ALA A 85 10.16 -15.41 27.28
CA ALA A 85 9.12 -16.40 27.52
C ALA A 85 9.70 -17.74 28.02
N HIS A 86 10.82 -18.16 27.45
CA HIS A 86 11.53 -19.34 27.92
C HIS A 86 12.10 -19.17 29.34
N GLN A 87 12.68 -18.01 29.66
CA GLN A 87 13.19 -17.69 31.00
C GLN A 87 12.07 -17.62 32.06
N ALA A 88 10.92 -17.01 31.76
CA ALA A 88 9.78 -17.02 32.70
C ALA A 88 9.25 -18.43 32.96
N ASN A 89 9.19 -19.28 31.92
CA ASN A 89 8.77 -20.66 32.08
C ASN A 89 9.73 -21.46 32.98
N THR A 90 11.03 -21.14 32.94
CA THR A 90 12.05 -21.85 33.72
C THR A 90 12.23 -21.30 35.14
N PHE A 91 12.19 -19.97 35.32
CA PHE A 91 12.60 -19.30 36.57
C PHE A 91 11.48 -18.49 37.25
N GLY A 92 10.29 -18.41 36.64
CA GLY A 92 9.18 -17.60 37.10
C GLY A 92 9.25 -16.14 36.65
N TYR A 93 8.09 -15.49 36.58
CA TYR A 93 7.90 -14.17 35.95
C TYR A 93 8.49 -12.99 36.74
N SER A 94 8.73 -13.16 38.04
CA SER A 94 9.06 -12.07 38.97
C SER A 94 10.49 -11.55 38.83
N LYS A 95 11.42 -12.34 38.29
CA LYS A 95 12.82 -11.90 38.10
C LYS A 95 12.99 -10.90 36.96
N ASP A 96 12.21 -11.05 35.88
CA ASP A 96 12.48 -10.36 34.61
C ASP A 96 11.34 -9.40 34.19
N ALA A 97 10.37 -9.14 35.08
CA ALA A 97 9.18 -8.31 34.82
C ALA A 97 9.48 -6.95 34.17
N ALA A 98 10.57 -6.28 34.57
CA ALA A 98 11.01 -5.02 33.97
C ALA A 98 11.45 -5.17 32.50
N LEU A 99 12.14 -6.27 32.19
CA LEU A 99 12.66 -6.58 30.85
C LEU A 99 11.53 -6.96 29.88
N TYR A 100 10.46 -7.61 30.38
CA TYR A 100 9.23 -7.81 29.61
C TYR A 100 8.56 -6.50 29.23
N HIS A 101 8.48 -5.57 30.19
CA HIS A 101 7.84 -4.28 29.97
C HIS A 101 8.60 -3.47 28.91
N GLU A 102 9.93 -3.45 28.99
CA GLU A 102 10.78 -2.77 28.01
C GLU A 102 10.64 -3.36 26.59
N ASN A 103 10.69 -4.69 26.46
CA ASN A 103 10.49 -5.35 25.16
C ASN A 103 9.09 -5.03 24.58
N ALA A 104 8.04 -5.01 25.40
CA ALA A 104 6.69 -4.64 24.95
C ALA A 104 6.60 -3.19 24.45
N LEU A 105 7.34 -2.26 25.06
CA LEU A 105 7.43 -0.87 24.59
C LEU A 105 8.18 -0.77 23.26
N GLN A 106 9.29 -1.49 23.10
CA GLN A 106 10.05 -1.50 21.84
C GLN A 106 9.23 -2.06 20.67
N VAL A 107 8.49 -3.16 20.87
CA VAL A 107 7.55 -3.70 19.88
C VAL A 107 6.49 -2.66 19.51
N ASN A 108 5.83 -2.05 20.49
CA ASN A 108 4.81 -1.04 20.24
C ASN A 108 5.34 0.15 19.43
N ASN A 109 6.56 0.59 19.71
CA ASN A 109 7.16 1.72 19.01
C ASN A 109 7.52 1.40 17.55
N LEU A 110 8.00 0.19 17.26
CA LEU A 110 8.26 -0.24 15.89
C LEU A 110 6.97 -0.48 15.10
N ILE A 111 5.95 -1.08 15.72
CA ILE A 111 4.63 -1.24 15.09
C ILE A 111 4.05 0.13 14.73
N LYS A 112 4.16 1.13 15.63
CA LYS A 112 3.75 2.50 15.32
C LYS A 112 4.52 3.05 14.12
N LYS A 113 5.85 2.93 14.08
CA LYS A 113 6.65 3.40 12.93
C LYS A 113 6.21 2.75 11.61
N ILE A 114 5.98 1.44 11.59
CA ILE A 114 5.50 0.70 10.41
C ILE A 114 4.10 1.17 9.97
N LEU A 115 3.21 1.46 10.92
CA LEU A 115 1.83 1.86 10.62
C LEU A 115 1.68 3.34 10.21
N TYR A 116 2.57 4.22 10.68
CA TYR A 116 2.48 5.66 10.45
C TYR A 116 3.40 6.16 9.31
N ASP A 117 4.43 5.41 8.90
CA ASP A 117 5.27 5.76 7.73
C ASP A 117 4.49 5.83 6.41
N GLY A 118 3.30 5.23 6.34
CA GLY A 118 2.46 5.21 5.14
C GLY A 118 1.35 6.26 5.08
N LYS A 119 1.28 7.22 6.03
CA LYS A 119 0.19 8.22 6.09
C LYS A 119 0.52 9.59 5.50
N ASP A 120 1.80 9.85 5.20
CA ASP A 120 2.26 11.17 4.74
C ASP A 120 2.66 11.19 3.23
N ASN A 121 2.23 10.20 2.44
CA ASN A 121 2.41 10.18 0.97
C ASN A 121 1.08 10.04 0.23
#